data_AF-A0A7C1QIF4-F1
#
_entry.id   AF-A0A7C1QIF4-F1
#
_cell.length_a   1.000
_cell.length_b   1.000
_cell.length_c   1.000
_cell.angle_alpha   90.00
_cell.angle_beta   90.00
_cell.angle_gamma   90.00
#
_symmetry.space_group_name_H-M   'P 1'
#
loop_
_entity.id
_entity.type
_entity.pdbx_description
1 polymer ?
#
loop_
_entity_poly.entity_id
_entity_poly.type
_entity_poly.pdbx_seq_one_letter_code
_entity_poly.pdbx_strand_id
1 'polypeptide(L)'
;MLRDLDYLLGAVFGIFVSVKYKKPHQSPLKLGIIIGLFGGLIAAFPPSFFMVINFNLTLDWFLVYLINFLITGVAIGFIIGMIIGYIYKIKEENANEGDSYDDDLYQDLIEKEKKEEKKKRKFS
;
A
#
# COMPACT_ATOMS: atom_id res chain seq x y z
N MET A 1 2.23 -22.62 1.96
CA MET A 1 3.24 -22.29 0.94
C MET A 1 2.68 -21.55 -0.26
N LEU A 2 1.84 -22.12 -1.14
CA LEU A 2 1.31 -21.38 -2.29
C LEU A 2 0.41 -20.18 -1.90
N ARG A 3 -0.49 -20.35 -0.92
CA ARG A 3 -1.37 -19.25 -0.46
C ARG A 3 -0.62 -18.11 0.24
N ASP A 4 0.46 -18.43 0.95
CA ASP A 4 1.28 -17.41 1.62
C ASP A 4 1.98 -16.51 0.59
N LEU A 5 2.28 -17.07 -0.60
CA LEU A 5 2.80 -16.34 -1.74
C LEU A 5 1.75 -15.36 -2.31
N ASP A 6 0.48 -15.77 -2.41
CA ASP A 6 -0.59 -14.91 -2.93
C ASP A 6 -0.81 -13.66 -2.05
N TYR A 7 -0.78 -13.84 -0.71
CA TYR A 7 -0.90 -12.72 0.23
C TYR A 7 0.31 -11.78 0.14
N LEU A 8 1.50 -12.33 -0.03
CA LEU A 8 2.73 -11.55 -0.15
C LEU A 8 2.78 -10.78 -1.49
N LEU A 9 2.36 -11.41 -2.59
CA LEU A 9 2.23 -10.78 -3.90
C LEU A 9 1.19 -9.66 -3.89
N GLY A 10 0.04 -9.87 -3.24
CA GLY A 10 -0.99 -8.83 -3.10
C GLY A 10 -0.49 -7.60 -2.32
N ALA A 11 0.24 -7.81 -1.22
CA ALA A 11 0.83 -6.73 -0.43
C ALA A 11 1.90 -5.97 -1.22
N VAL A 12 2.81 -6.68 -1.89
CA VAL A 12 3.86 -6.09 -2.73
C VAL A 12 3.26 -5.31 -3.90
N PHE A 13 2.24 -5.87 -4.56
CA PHE A 13 1.54 -5.20 -5.66
C PHE A 13 0.80 -3.94 -5.20
N GLY A 14 0.14 -3.98 -4.03
CA GLY A 14 -0.52 -2.82 -3.44
C GLY A 14 0.46 -1.69 -3.12
N ILE A 15 1.61 -2.01 -2.54
CA ILE A 15 2.68 -1.03 -2.29
C ILE A 15 3.22 -0.49 -3.63
N PHE A 16 3.49 -1.37 -4.60
CA PHE A 16 3.98 -0.99 -5.93
C PHE A 16 3.04 -0.02 -6.64
N VAL A 17 1.76 -0.34 -6.76
CA VAL A 17 0.75 0.52 -7.40
C VAL A 17 0.66 1.85 -6.67
N SER A 18 0.62 1.84 -5.34
CA SER A 18 0.45 3.07 -4.58
C SER A 18 1.66 4.01 -4.66
N VAL A 19 2.88 3.45 -4.67
CA VAL A 19 4.11 4.24 -4.86
C VAL A 19 4.27 4.68 -6.31
N LYS A 20 3.85 3.85 -7.28
CA LYS A 20 3.85 4.21 -8.71
C LYS A 20 2.92 5.37 -9.00
N TYR A 21 1.69 5.32 -8.47
CA TYR A 21 0.67 6.37 -8.65
C TYR A 21 0.62 7.29 -7.42
N LYS A 22 1.78 7.69 -6.89
CA LYS A 22 1.84 8.66 -5.79
C LYS A 22 1.48 10.06 -6.29
N LYS A 23 0.97 10.92 -5.41
CA LYS A 23 0.82 12.35 -5.76
C LYS A 23 2.20 13.01 -5.96
N PRO A 24 2.34 14.01 -6.84
CA PRO A 24 3.62 14.63 -7.15
C PRO A 24 4.32 15.27 -5.93
N HIS A 25 3.56 15.73 -4.93
CA HIS A 25 4.13 16.29 -3.69
C HIS A 25 4.51 15.23 -2.63
N GLN A 26 4.19 13.95 -2.85
CA GLN A 26 4.41 12.88 -1.87
C GLN A 26 5.78 12.23 -2.10
N SER A 27 6.53 12.07 -1.01
CA SER A 27 7.79 11.32 -1.02
C SER A 27 7.49 9.82 -1.18
N PRO A 28 8.09 9.13 -2.18
CA PRO A 28 7.90 7.70 -2.39
C PRO A 28 8.26 6.88 -1.16
N LEU A 29 9.33 7.29 -0.45
CA LEU A 29 9.81 6.61 0.75
C LEU A 29 8.78 6.69 1.89
N LYS A 30 8.24 7.90 2.16
CA LYS A 30 7.24 8.07 3.20
C LYS A 30 5.97 7.28 2.89
N LEU A 31 5.54 7.29 1.63
CA LEU A 31 4.34 6.60 1.19
C LEU A 31 4.53 5.08 1.24
N GLY A 32 5.68 4.57 0.79
CA GLY A 32 6.04 3.15 0.91
C GLY A 32 6.06 2.66 2.35
N ILE A 33 6.64 3.43 3.28
CA ILE A 33 6.65 3.09 4.72
C ILE A 33 5.23 3.03 5.28
N ILE A 34 4.40 4.05 5.03
CA ILE A 34 3.03 4.12 5.55
C ILE A 34 2.22 2.92 5.04
N ILE A 35 2.25 2.67 3.73
CA ILE A 35 1.47 1.59 3.12
C ILE A 35 2.03 0.23 3.53
N GLY A 36 3.34 0.10 3.67
CA GLY A 36 3.97 -1.11 4.20
C GLY A 36 3.50 -1.42 5.62
N LEU A 37 3.44 -0.42 6.51
CA LEU A 37 2.95 -0.58 7.88
C LEU A 37 1.46 -0.96 7.92
N PHE A 38 0.59 -0.23 7.21
CA PHE A 38 -0.84 -0.52 7.17
C PHE A 38 -1.13 -1.86 6.48
N GLY A 39 -0.40 -2.18 5.41
CA GLY A 39 -0.48 -3.46 4.72
C GLY A 39 -0.07 -4.61 5.63
N GLY A 40 1.02 -4.45 6.39
CA GLY A 40 1.47 -5.42 7.39
C GLY A 40 0.46 -5.66 8.51
N LEU A 41 -0.21 -4.59 8.98
CA LEU A 41 -1.30 -4.70 9.97
C LEU A 41 -2.48 -5.51 9.43
N ILE A 42 -2.94 -5.19 8.22
CA ILE A 42 -4.10 -5.86 7.59
C ILE A 42 -3.74 -7.33 7.25
N ALA A 43 -2.52 -7.58 6.80
CA ALA A 43 -2.03 -8.91 6.44
C ALA A 43 -1.96 -9.88 7.63
N ALA A 44 -1.98 -9.40 8.88
CA ALA A 44 -2.02 -10.25 10.06
C ALA A 44 -3.40 -10.91 10.31
N PHE A 45 -4.49 -10.36 9.77
CA PHE A 45 -5.83 -10.88 10.01
C PHE A 45 -6.10 -12.24 9.35
N PRO A 46 -5.84 -12.43 8.03
CA PRO A 46 -6.08 -13.71 7.37
C PRO A 46 -5.39 -14.92 8.02
N PRO A 47 -4.07 -14.90 8.36
CA PRO A 47 -3.42 -16.03 9.01
C PRO A 47 -3.95 -16.26 10.43
N SER A 48 -4.37 -15.21 11.15
CA SER A 48 -4.99 -15.35 12.47
C SER A 48 -6.32 -16.10 12.41
N PHE A 49 -7.19 -15.74 11.46
CA PHE A 49 -8.43 -16.48 11.21
C PHE A 49 -8.16 -17.90 10.78
N PHE A 50 -7.16 -18.10 9.90
CA PHE A 50 -6.78 -19.42 9.43
C PHE A 50 -6.38 -20.35 10.57
N MET A 51 -5.56 -19.90 11.52
CA MET A 51 -5.16 -20.71 12.67
C MET A 51 -6.37 -21.09 13.53
N VAL A 52 -7.23 -20.14 13.86
CA VAL A 52 -8.40 -20.40 14.72
C VAL A 52 -9.39 -21.37 14.07
N ILE A 53 -9.67 -21.20 12.77
CA ILE A 53 -10.60 -22.05 12.04
C ILE A 53 -10.04 -23.47 11.84
N ASN A 54 -8.76 -23.61 11.44
CA ASN A 54 -8.20 -24.92 11.14
C ASN A 54 -7.93 -25.76 12.39
N PHE A 55 -7.57 -25.12 13.50
CA PHE A 55 -7.33 -25.81 14.77
C PHE A 55 -8.55 -25.83 15.69
N ASN A 56 -9.70 -25.34 15.22
CA ASN A 56 -10.97 -25.34 15.93
C ASN A 56 -10.86 -24.70 17.34
N LEU A 57 -10.11 -23.59 17.41
CA LEU A 57 -9.79 -22.91 18.66
C LEU A 57 -10.88 -21.90 19.04
N THR A 58 -10.91 -21.53 20.31
CA THR A 58 -11.80 -20.45 20.78
C THR A 58 -11.35 -19.09 20.25
N LEU A 59 -12.27 -18.12 20.27
CA LEU A 59 -12.02 -16.77 19.79
C LEU A 59 -10.92 -16.05 20.59
N ASP A 60 -10.65 -16.46 21.83
CA ASP A 60 -9.55 -15.90 22.63
C ASP A 60 -8.18 -16.16 21.97
N TRP A 61 -8.02 -17.32 21.32
CA TRP A 61 -6.80 -17.65 20.59
C TRP A 61 -6.62 -16.79 19.34
N PHE A 62 -7.69 -16.23 18.77
CA PHE A 62 -7.59 -15.28 17.67
C PHE A 62 -6.74 -14.09 18.05
N LEU A 63 -6.96 -13.51 19.24
CA LEU A 63 -6.20 -12.35 19.70
C LEU A 63 -4.72 -12.69 19.92
N VAL A 64 -4.43 -13.89 20.43
CA VAL A 64 -3.04 -14.35 20.63
C VAL A 64 -2.30 -14.46 19.30
N TYR A 65 -2.91 -15.12 18.31
CA TYR A 65 -2.31 -15.22 16.97
C TYR A 65 -2.24 -13.88 16.27
N LEU A 66 -3.27 -13.04 16.41
CA LEU A 66 -3.30 -11.71 15.82
C LEU A 66 -2.16 -10.85 16.34
N ILE A 67 -1.91 -10.81 17.65
CA ILE A 67 -0.79 -10.03 18.21
C ILE A 67 0.55 -10.54 17.66
N ASN A 68 0.74 -11.86 17.59
CA ASN A 68 1.97 -12.44 17.08
C ASN A 68 2.20 -12.13 15.58
N PHE A 69 1.15 -12.27 14.77
CA PHE A 69 1.19 -11.93 13.35
C PHE A 69 1.24 -10.42 13.09
N LEU A 70 0.73 -9.58 13.98
CA LEU A 70 0.84 -8.12 13.88
C LEU A 70 2.29 -7.68 14.05
N ILE A 71 3.01 -8.21 15.06
CA ILE A 71 4.42 -7.84 15.30
C ILE A 71 5.27 -8.19 14.07
N THR A 72 5.10 -9.41 13.55
CA THR A 72 5.85 -9.89 12.38
C THR A 72 5.40 -9.20 11.09
N GLY A 73 4.09 -9.03 10.89
CA GLY A 73 3.50 -8.35 9.74
C GLY A 73 3.92 -6.89 9.64
N VAL A 74 3.93 -6.15 10.75
CA VAL A 74 4.41 -4.77 10.82
C VAL A 74 5.90 -4.68 10.50
N ALA A 75 6.72 -5.57 11.08
CA ALA A 75 8.17 -5.59 10.82
C ALA A 75 8.49 -5.86 9.33
N ILE A 76 7.87 -6.89 8.74
CA ILE A 76 8.04 -7.24 7.33
C ILE A 76 7.50 -6.12 6.44
N GLY A 77 6.30 -5.62 6.74
CA GLY A 77 5.66 -4.53 6.00
C GLY A 77 6.50 -3.26 5.98
N PHE A 78 7.11 -2.90 7.13
CA PHE A 78 8.05 -1.78 7.22
C PHE A 78 9.28 -1.98 6.33
N ILE A 79 9.91 -3.15 6.39
CA ILE A 79 11.10 -3.47 5.58
C ILE A 79 10.77 -3.41 4.09
N ILE A 80 9.70 -4.07 3.64
CA ILE A 80 9.28 -4.08 2.23
C ILE A 80 8.90 -2.67 1.78
N GLY A 81 8.16 -1.93 2.61
CA GLY A 81 7.77 -0.55 2.34
C GLY A 81 8.98 0.38 2.18
N MET A 82 10.00 0.22 3.02
CA MET A 82 11.27 0.93 2.86
C MET A 82 11.99 0.56 1.58
N ILE A 83 12.11 -0.73 1.26
CA ILE A 83 12.82 -1.21 0.05
C ILE A 83 12.15 -0.63 -1.20
N ILE A 84 10.83 -0.82 -1.35
CA ILE A 84 10.10 -0.34 -2.53
C ILE A 84 10.11 1.20 -2.59
N GLY A 85 9.86 1.87 -1.47
CA GLY A 85 9.89 3.32 -1.40
C GLY A 85 11.27 3.90 -1.74
N TYR A 86 12.35 3.22 -1.35
CA TYR A 86 13.72 3.62 -1.67
C TYR A 86 14.07 3.39 -3.14
N ILE A 87 13.67 2.25 -3.72
CA ILE A 87 13.85 1.97 -5.16
C ILE A 87 13.20 3.07 -6.00
N TYR A 88 11.97 3.46 -5.65
CA TYR A 88 11.27 4.52 -6.38
C TYR A 88 11.86 5.91 -6.13
N LYS A 89 12.40 6.17 -4.93
CA LYS A 89 13.13 7.41 -4.66
C LYS A 89 14.38 7.52 -5.55
N ILE A 90 15.19 6.47 -5.63
CA ILE A 90 16.35 6.43 -6.54
C ILE A 90 15.91 6.59 -7.99
N LYS A 91 14.82 5.94 -8.39
CA LYS A 91 14.29 6.04 -9.75
C LYS A 91 13.85 7.47 -10.08
N GLU A 92 13.24 8.18 -9.12
CA GLU A 92 12.84 9.58 -9.27
C GLU A 92 14.04 10.54 -9.31
N GLU A 93 15.09 10.28 -8.52
CA GLU A 93 16.32 11.08 -8.51
C GLU A 93 17.18 10.89 -9.78
N ASN A 94 17.11 9.71 -10.43
CA ASN A 94 17.83 9.41 -11.68
C ASN A 94 16.98 9.65 -12.95
N ALA A 95 15.68 9.90 -12.81
CA ALA A 95 14.85 10.34 -13.92
C ALA A 95 15.19 11.80 -14.19
N ASN A 96 15.89 12.06 -15.29
CA ASN A 96 16.08 13.42 -15.81
C ASN A 96 14.73 14.15 -15.82
N GLU A 97 14.73 15.44 -15.44
CA GLU A 97 13.60 16.36 -15.34
C GLU A 97 12.65 16.30 -16.56
N GLY A 98 11.75 15.31 -16.60
CA GLY A 98 10.89 15.04 -17.75
C GLY A 98 10.20 13.68 -17.75
N ASP A 99 10.76 12.66 -17.09
CA ASP A 99 10.17 11.32 -17.00
C ASP A 99 9.52 11.04 -15.63
N SER A 100 8.68 11.97 -15.14
CA SER A 100 7.74 11.66 -14.06
C SER A 100 6.67 10.70 -14.61
N TYR A 101 7.06 9.43 -14.69
CA TYR A 101 6.27 8.32 -15.21
C TYR A 101 4.86 8.30 -14.60
N ASP A 102 3.87 8.39 -15.50
CA ASP A 102 2.43 8.15 -15.30
C ASP A 102 1.73 9.08 -14.29
N ASP A 103 1.87 10.37 -14.53
CA ASP A 103 0.93 11.39 -14.03
C ASP A 103 -0.45 11.24 -14.71
N ASP A 104 -0.60 10.46 -15.79
CA ASP A 104 -1.82 10.38 -16.62
C ASP A 104 -3.10 10.08 -15.83
N LEU A 105 -3.08 9.13 -14.89
CA LEU A 105 -4.26 8.80 -14.08
C LEU A 105 -4.65 9.96 -13.15
N TYR A 106 -3.65 10.60 -12.53
CA TYR A 106 -3.89 11.71 -11.60
C TYR A 106 -4.20 13.01 -12.33
N GLN A 107 -3.56 13.27 -13.47
CA GLN A 107 -3.86 14.37 -14.38
C GLN A 107 -5.29 14.25 -14.90
N ASP A 108 -5.72 13.04 -15.29
CA ASP A 108 -7.11 12.77 -15.69
C ASP A 108 -8.11 13.04 -14.56
N LEU A 109 -7.77 12.66 -13.32
CA LEU A 109 -8.60 12.93 -12.15
C LEU A 109 -8.66 14.44 -11.81
N ILE A 110 -7.52 15.14 -11.88
CA ILE A 110 -7.42 16.59 -11.66
C ILE A 110 -8.18 17.34 -12.75
N GLU A 111 -8.09 16.91 -14.01
CA GLU A 111 -8.86 17.47 -15.11
C GLU A 111 -10.37 17.29 -14.91
N LYS A 112 -10.80 16.11 -14.45
CA LYS A 112 -12.20 15.86 -14.12
C LYS A 112 -12.70 16.78 -13.01
N GLU A 113 -11.97 16.91 -11.90
CA GLU A 113 -12.33 17.82 -10.82
C GLU A 113 -12.45 19.27 -11.30
N LYS A 114 -11.47 19.76 -12.09
CA LYS A 114 -11.51 21.12 -12.66
C LYS A 114 -12.71 21.35 -13.59
N LYS A 115 -13.10 20.33 -14.37
CA LYS A 115 -14.29 20.38 -15.25
C LYS A 115 -15.59 20.45 -14.43
N GLU A 116 -15.67 19.72 -13.31
CA GLU A 116 -16.82 19.76 -12.42
C GLU A 116 -16.96 21.08 -11.66
N GLU A 117 -15.86 21.65 -11.16
CA GLU A 117 -15.88 22.98 -10.54
C GLU A 117 -16.31 24.08 -11.53
N LYS A 118 -15.83 24.04 -12.77
CA LYS A 118 -16.25 24.98 -13.83
C LYS A 118 -17.74 24.84 -14.16
N LYS A 119 -18.31 23.63 -14.12
CA LYS A 119 -19.76 23.43 -14.24
C LYS A 119 -20.50 24.07 -13.07
N LYS A 120 -20.08 23.83 -11.83
CA LYS A 120 -20.74 24.41 -10.64
C LYS A 120 -20.73 25.94 -10.65
N ARG A 121 -19.66 26.58 -11.10
CA ARG A 121 -19.57 28.05 -11.21
C ARG A 121 -20.37 28.65 -12.37
N LYS A 122 -20.76 27.86 -13.38
CA LYS A 122 -21.60 28.33 -14.51
C LYS A 122 -23.11 28.28 -14.22
N PHE A 123 -23.51 27.58 -13.16
CA PHE A 123 -24.92 27.40 -12.77
C PHE A 123 -25.22 27.97 -11.38
N SER A 124 -24.29 28.76 -10.81
CA SER A 124 -24.48 29.64 -9.66
C SER A 124 -24.52 31.09 -10.12
#